data_AF-A0A1Z9CBH8-F1
#
_entry.id   AF-A0A1Z9CBH8-F1
#
_cell.length_a   1.000
_cell.length_b   1.000
_cell.length_c   1.000
_cell.angle_alpha   90.00
_cell.angle_beta   90.00
_cell.angle_gamma   90.00
#
_symmetry.space_group_name_H-M   'P 1'
#
loop_
_entity.id
_entity.type
_entity.pdbx_description
1 polymer ?
#
loop_
_entity_poly.entity_id
_entity_poly.type
_entity_poly.pdbx_seq_one_letter_code
_entity_poly.pdbx_strand_id
1 'polypeptide(L)'
;MPKKISQRSFLNFFQIFVLICSFILPSWAVGSVSDLRLKTLTNICEAAQSTGDGGTINSIAQQLKAANFDSESDLGKKAIKCIEAGFPSDKKAASFEDLISKINKLRNDLRTLCFDLLELKPTNAITFEPCKEFY
;
A
#
# COMPACT_ATOMS: atom_id res chain seq x y z
N MET A 1 29.67 24.65 -55.33
CA MET A 1 28.39 24.14 -54.75
C MET A 1 28.62 22.69 -54.34
N PRO A 2 28.54 22.34 -53.04
CA PRO A 2 27.48 21.43 -52.59
C PRO A 2 27.04 21.69 -51.13
N LYS A 3 25.80 22.14 -50.89
CA LYS A 3 25.25 22.32 -49.53
C LYS A 3 23.97 21.52 -49.26
N LYS A 4 23.45 20.81 -50.28
CA LYS A 4 22.13 20.15 -50.24
C LYS A 4 22.11 18.75 -49.62
N ILE A 5 23.25 18.04 -49.53
CA ILE A 5 23.28 16.64 -49.05
C ILE A 5 23.27 16.58 -47.51
N SER A 6 23.99 17.49 -46.84
CA SER A 6 24.06 17.55 -45.37
C SER A 6 22.70 17.88 -44.73
N GLN A 7 21.93 18.78 -45.33
CA GLN A 7 20.64 19.24 -44.79
C GLN A 7 19.56 18.13 -44.81
N ARG A 8 19.58 17.24 -45.82
CA ARG A 8 18.63 16.12 -45.94
C ARG A 8 18.89 15.01 -44.90
N SER A 9 20.17 14.77 -44.60
CA SER A 9 20.59 13.82 -43.56
C SER A 9 20.17 14.30 -42.16
N PHE A 10 20.30 15.60 -41.91
CA PHE A 10 19.92 16.21 -40.63
C PHE A 10 18.41 16.16 -40.38
N LEU A 11 17.58 16.41 -41.41
CA LEU A 11 16.12 16.26 -41.30
C LEU A 11 15.72 14.81 -40.99
N ASN A 12 16.32 13.84 -41.68
CA ASN A 12 16.04 12.41 -41.44
C ASN A 12 16.45 11.97 -40.04
N PHE A 13 17.60 12.44 -39.54
CA PHE A 13 18.05 12.15 -38.18
C PHE A 13 17.10 12.73 -37.12
N PHE A 14 16.64 13.96 -37.31
CA PHE A 14 15.67 14.60 -36.42
C PHE A 14 14.33 13.85 -36.40
N GLN A 15 13.88 13.39 -37.58
CA GLN A 15 12.64 12.64 -37.71
C GLN A 15 12.71 11.27 -37.03
N ILE A 16 13.85 10.57 -37.17
CA ILE A 16 14.12 9.30 -36.48
C ILE A 16 14.20 9.51 -34.96
N PHE A 17 14.86 10.57 -34.51
CA PHE A 17 14.97 10.91 -33.09
C PHE A 17 13.59 11.19 -32.46
N VAL A 18 12.73 11.96 -33.13
CA VAL A 18 11.36 12.24 -32.70
C VAL A 18 10.52 10.97 -32.61
N LEU A 19 10.67 10.05 -33.57
CA LEU A 19 9.98 8.75 -33.55
C LEU A 19 10.48 7.86 -32.41
N ILE A 20 11.78 7.86 -32.11
CA ILE A 20 12.32 7.09 -30.99
C ILE A 20 11.82 7.66 -29.65
N CYS A 21 11.78 8.99 -29.50
CA CYS A 21 11.24 9.62 -28.30
C CYS A 21 9.74 9.33 -28.06
N SER A 22 8.92 9.26 -29.12
CA SER A 22 7.50 8.93 -28.98
C SER A 22 7.26 7.46 -28.60
N PHE A 23 8.15 6.54 -28.99
CA PHE A 23 8.09 5.14 -28.60
C PHE A 23 8.61 4.83 -27.20
N ILE A 24 9.46 5.70 -26.61
CA ILE A 24 10.04 5.49 -25.26
C ILE A 24 9.18 6.12 -24.15
N LEU A 25 8.23 7.01 -24.48
CA LEU A 25 7.37 7.69 -23.50
C LEU A 25 6.03 7.00 -23.10
N PRO A 26 5.72 5.70 -23.33
CA PRO A 26 4.48 5.14 -22.84
C PRO A 26 4.68 4.64 -21.40
N SER A 27 4.61 5.52 -20.40
CA SER A 27 4.44 5.06 -19.01
C SER A 27 4.04 6.11 -17.97
N TRP A 28 4.05 7.41 -18.28
CA TRP A 28 3.78 8.42 -17.25
C TRP A 28 2.36 9.01 -17.35
N ALA A 29 1.41 8.23 -17.84
CA ALA A 29 0.00 8.50 -17.62
C ALA A 29 -0.43 7.82 -16.30
N VAL A 30 0.20 8.19 -15.19
CA VAL A 30 -0.39 7.92 -13.87
C VAL A 30 -1.55 8.89 -13.76
N GLY A 31 -2.76 8.42 -14.08
CA GLY A 31 -3.96 9.24 -14.01
C GLY A 31 -4.12 9.78 -12.59
N SER A 32 -3.85 11.06 -12.39
CA SER A 32 -4.18 11.73 -11.15
C SER A 32 -5.69 11.68 -10.96
N VAL A 33 -6.15 11.43 -9.74
CA VAL A 33 -7.57 11.53 -9.45
C VAL A 33 -7.92 13.01 -9.44
N SER A 34 -8.91 13.41 -10.24
CA SER A 34 -9.40 14.78 -10.22
C SER A 34 -9.88 15.17 -8.82
N ASP A 35 -9.60 16.39 -8.37
CA ASP A 35 -10.03 16.91 -7.07
C ASP A 35 -11.52 16.72 -6.81
N LEU A 36 -12.35 16.79 -7.85
CA LEU A 36 -13.80 16.55 -7.76
C LEU A 36 -14.12 15.11 -7.32
N ARG A 37 -13.42 14.12 -7.90
CA ARG A 37 -13.59 12.72 -7.50
C ARG A 37 -13.05 12.49 -6.10
N LEU A 38 -11.87 13.04 -5.79
CA LEU A 38 -11.26 12.92 -4.48
C LEU A 38 -12.21 13.46 -3.40
N LYS A 39 -12.76 14.65 -3.63
CA LYS A 39 -13.75 15.30 -2.76
C LYS A 39 -15.01 14.46 -2.57
N THR A 40 -15.51 13.89 -3.66
CA THR A 40 -16.69 13.02 -3.64
C THR A 40 -16.43 11.79 -2.77
N LEU A 41 -15.32 11.09 -3.01
CA LEU A 41 -14.94 9.89 -2.25
C LEU A 41 -14.74 10.21 -0.76
N THR A 42 -14.06 11.31 -0.42
CA THR A 42 -13.89 11.71 0.98
C THR A 42 -15.22 12.04 1.67
N ASN A 43 -16.15 12.71 0.99
CA ASN A 43 -17.47 13.02 1.57
C ASN A 43 -18.30 11.75 1.83
N ILE A 44 -18.27 10.79 0.89
CA ILE A 44 -18.94 9.49 1.08
C ILE A 44 -18.34 8.76 2.29
N CYS A 45 -17.01 8.77 2.41
CA CYS A 45 -16.35 8.11 3.54
C CYS A 45 -16.66 8.77 4.89
N GLU A 46 -16.75 10.10 4.94
CA GLU A 46 -17.17 10.82 6.16
C GLU A 46 -18.60 10.47 6.56
N ALA A 47 -19.52 10.37 5.59
CA ALA A 47 -20.89 9.94 5.83
C ALA A 47 -20.99 8.45 6.24
N ALA A 48 -20.17 7.59 5.65
CA ALA A 48 -20.11 6.17 6.01
C ALA A 48 -19.54 5.99 7.44
N GLN A 49 -18.52 6.77 7.82
CA GLN A 49 -17.98 6.78 9.18
C GLN A 49 -19.01 7.25 10.21
N SER A 50 -19.80 8.28 9.91
CA SER A 50 -20.83 8.78 10.85
C SER A 50 -22.00 7.81 11.02
N THR A 51 -22.27 6.97 10.01
CA THR A 51 -23.34 5.98 10.03
C THR A 51 -22.87 4.57 10.42
N GLY A 52 -21.56 4.35 10.53
CA GLY A 52 -20.97 3.05 10.86
C GLY A 52 -21.01 2.02 9.72
N ASP A 53 -21.19 2.46 8.47
CA ASP A 53 -21.17 1.58 7.30
C ASP A 53 -19.75 1.13 6.95
N GLY A 54 -19.25 0.12 7.67
CA GLY A 54 -17.92 -0.45 7.47
C GLY A 54 -17.65 -0.99 6.07
N GLY A 55 -18.69 -1.49 5.37
CA GLY A 55 -18.56 -1.98 4.01
C GLY A 55 -18.21 -0.86 3.03
N THR A 56 -18.91 0.27 3.16
CA THR A 56 -18.64 1.48 2.37
C THR A 56 -17.29 2.09 2.73
N ILE A 57 -16.94 2.16 4.02
CA ILE A 57 -15.63 2.66 4.47
C ILE A 57 -14.49 1.87 3.81
N ASN A 58 -14.52 0.53 3.87
CA ASN A 58 -13.48 -0.31 3.28
C ASN A 58 -13.39 -0.15 1.75
N SER A 59 -14.54 -0.13 1.06
CA SER A 59 -14.60 0.03 -0.39
C SER A 59 -14.00 1.36 -0.86
N ILE A 60 -14.35 2.45 -0.18
CA ILE A 60 -13.85 3.79 -0.52
C ILE A 60 -12.37 3.92 -0.15
N ALA A 61 -11.96 3.42 1.02
CA ALA A 61 -10.56 3.37 1.43
C ALA A 61 -9.70 2.64 0.39
N GLN A 62 -10.18 1.54 -0.20
CA GLN A 62 -9.46 0.79 -1.22
C GLN A 62 -9.31 1.60 -2.52
N GLN A 63 -10.34 2.33 -2.93
CA GLN A 63 -10.29 3.22 -4.10
C GLN A 63 -9.30 4.36 -3.89
N LEU A 64 -9.30 4.96 -2.70
CA LEU A 64 -8.36 6.02 -2.35
C LEU A 64 -6.91 5.49 -2.30
N LYS A 65 -6.67 4.29 -1.76
CA LYS A 65 -5.32 3.70 -1.72
C LYS A 65 -4.72 3.47 -3.11
N ALA A 66 -5.55 3.21 -4.13
CA ALA A 66 -5.12 3.05 -5.51
C ALA A 66 -5.01 4.38 -6.29
N ALA A 67 -5.44 5.49 -5.70
CA ALA A 67 -5.43 6.81 -6.31
C ALA A 67 -4.10 7.54 -6.09
N ASN A 68 -3.68 8.33 -7.06
CA ASN A 68 -2.59 9.30 -6.88
C ASN A 68 -3.17 10.68 -6.59
N PHE A 69 -2.87 11.23 -5.41
CA PHE A 69 -3.31 12.55 -4.94
C PHE A 69 -2.25 13.18 -4.02
N ASP A 70 -2.29 14.50 -3.88
CA ASP A 70 -1.42 15.23 -2.95
C ASP A 70 -1.86 14.98 -1.49
N SER A 71 -1.03 14.25 -0.74
CA SER A 71 -1.27 13.91 0.67
C SER A 71 -1.24 15.10 1.62
N GLU A 72 -0.57 16.19 1.25
CA GLU A 72 -0.42 17.36 2.12
C GLU A 72 -1.61 18.33 2.03
N SER A 73 -2.38 18.23 0.94
CA SER A 73 -3.62 18.97 0.75
C SER A 73 -4.67 18.59 1.80
N ASP A 74 -5.62 19.50 2.06
CA ASP A 74 -6.73 19.24 2.99
C ASP A 74 -7.58 18.03 2.57
N LEU A 75 -7.79 17.88 1.25
CA LEU A 75 -8.48 16.74 0.65
C LEU A 75 -7.66 15.45 0.79
N GLY A 76 -6.34 15.53 0.60
CA GLY A 76 -5.42 14.41 0.80
C GLY A 76 -5.42 13.91 2.24
N LYS A 77 -5.38 14.81 3.22
CA LYS A 77 -5.47 14.46 4.65
C LYS A 77 -6.79 13.77 5.00
N LYS A 78 -7.91 14.24 4.44
CA LYS A 78 -9.21 13.56 4.60
C LYS A 78 -9.22 12.17 3.95
N ALA A 79 -8.61 12.04 2.78
CA ALA A 79 -8.49 10.75 2.10
C ALA A 79 -7.64 9.76 2.90
N ILE A 80 -6.52 10.22 3.49
CA ILE A 80 -5.68 9.38 4.37
C ILE A 80 -6.47 8.91 5.60
N LYS A 81 -7.22 9.80 6.27
CA LYS A 81 -8.08 9.39 7.40
C LYS A 81 -9.08 8.31 7.00
N CYS A 82 -9.67 8.41 5.81
CA CYS A 82 -10.56 7.37 5.30
C CYS A 82 -9.83 6.05 5.07
N ILE A 83 -8.62 6.09 4.48
CA ILE A 83 -7.77 4.91 4.29
C ILE A 83 -7.45 4.25 5.64
N GLU A 84 -7.08 5.04 6.65
CA GLU A 84 -6.82 4.57 8.01
C GLU A 84 -8.07 4.01 8.70
N ALA A 85 -9.26 4.56 8.43
CA ALA A 85 -10.51 4.04 8.99
C ALA A 85 -10.90 2.68 8.37
N GLY A 86 -10.69 2.48 7.07
CA GLY A 86 -11.00 1.22 6.37
C GLY A 86 -9.91 0.16 6.46
N PHE A 87 -8.67 0.60 6.66
CA PHE A 87 -7.53 -0.26 6.95
C PHE A 87 -6.86 0.24 8.22
N PRO A 88 -7.49 0.08 9.39
CA PRO A 88 -6.90 0.45 10.66
C PRO A 88 -5.56 -0.26 10.75
N SER A 89 -4.49 0.49 10.54
CA SER A 89 -3.17 -0.07 10.71
C SER A 89 -3.07 -0.44 12.17
N ASP A 90 -2.56 -1.64 12.47
CA ASP A 90 -2.18 -2.03 13.84
C ASP A 90 -1.15 -1.05 14.46
N LYS A 91 -0.71 -0.05 13.70
CA LYS A 91 0.07 1.12 14.12
C LYS A 91 -0.79 2.16 14.85
N LYS A 92 -1.51 1.76 15.89
CA LYS A 92 -1.39 2.61 17.08
C LYS A 92 0.09 2.48 17.46
N ALA A 93 0.82 3.58 17.65
CA ALA A 93 2.17 3.48 18.19
C ALA A 93 2.03 2.71 19.51
N ALA A 94 2.29 1.40 19.47
CA ALA A 94 2.15 0.54 20.61
C ALA A 94 3.16 1.11 21.60
N SER A 95 2.67 1.58 22.75
CA SER A 95 3.59 2.02 23.78
C SER A 95 4.58 0.88 24.06
N PHE A 96 5.76 1.21 24.59
CA PHE A 96 6.70 0.17 24.99
C PHE A 96 5.99 -0.93 25.81
N GLU A 97 5.07 -0.55 26.70
CA GLU A 97 4.24 -1.46 27.49
C GLU A 97 3.27 -2.31 26.66
N ASP A 98 2.62 -1.73 25.65
CA ASP A 98 1.72 -2.48 24.75
C ASP A 98 2.49 -3.53 23.93
N LEU A 99 3.71 -3.21 23.49
CA LEU A 99 4.58 -4.15 22.79
C LEU A 99 5.02 -5.29 23.70
N ILE A 100 5.47 -4.98 24.92
CA ILE A 100 5.86 -6.00 25.91
C ILE A 100 4.66 -6.90 26.25
N SER A 101 3.48 -6.33 26.46
CA SER A 101 2.24 -7.08 26.70
C SER A 101 1.91 -8.02 25.53
N LYS A 102 1.99 -7.53 24.28
CA LYS A 102 1.73 -8.34 23.08
C LYS A 102 2.75 -9.46 22.90
N ILE A 103 4.04 -9.20 23.15
CA ILE A 103 5.11 -10.20 23.11
C ILE A 103 4.84 -11.29 24.16
N ASN A 104 4.49 -10.92 25.39
CA ASN A 104 4.20 -11.87 26.45
C ASN A 104 2.98 -12.74 26.11
N LYS A 105 1.93 -12.16 25.54
CA LYS A 105 0.77 -12.90 25.07
C LYS A 105 1.13 -13.91 23.99
N LEU A 106 1.80 -13.46 22.93
CA LEU A 106 2.22 -14.34 21.83
C LEU A 106 3.14 -15.46 22.30
N ARG A 107 4.00 -15.20 23.28
CA ARG A 107 4.85 -16.23 23.90
C ARG A 107 4.02 -17.29 24.63
N ASN A 108 2.99 -16.89 25.36
CA ASN A 108 2.09 -17.83 26.03
C ASN A 108 1.28 -18.65 25.01
N ASP A 109 0.73 -18.00 23.99
CA ASP A 109 -0.02 -18.69 22.94
C ASP A 109 0.87 -19.70 22.20
N LEU A 110 2.12 -19.32 21.89
CA LEU A 110 3.12 -20.21 21.31
C LEU A 110 3.43 -21.40 22.23
N ARG A 111 3.64 -21.16 23.53
CA ARG A 111 3.88 -22.23 24.50
C ARG A 111 2.75 -23.25 24.50
N THR A 112 1.49 -22.80 24.53
CA THR A 112 0.33 -23.71 24.50
C THR A 112 0.33 -24.56 23.23
N LEU A 113 0.50 -23.93 22.06
CA LEU A 113 0.58 -24.66 20.79
C LEU A 113 1.75 -25.66 20.74
N CYS A 114 2.86 -25.34 21.38
CA CYS A 114 3.97 -26.26 21.52
C CYS A 114 3.59 -27.48 22.38
N PHE A 115 2.91 -27.31 23.50
CA PHE A 115 2.44 -28.47 24.27
C PHE A 115 1.44 -29.32 23.50
N ASP A 116 0.52 -28.70 22.76
CA ASP A 116 -0.41 -29.42 21.87
C ASP A 116 0.35 -30.21 20.79
N LEU A 117 1.39 -29.60 20.20
CA LEU A 117 2.25 -30.26 19.21
C LEU A 117 3.04 -31.43 19.83
N LEU A 118 3.47 -31.30 21.08
CA LEU A 118 4.17 -32.37 21.82
C LEU A 118 3.24 -33.56 22.04
N GLU A 119 1.98 -33.32 22.38
CA GLU A 119 0.98 -34.37 22.54
C GLU A 119 0.68 -35.09 21.21
N LEU A 120 0.60 -34.34 20.11
CA LEU A 120 0.28 -34.88 18.79
C LEU A 120 1.45 -35.59 18.10
N LYS A 121 2.65 -35.00 18.16
CA LYS A 121 3.85 -35.45 17.42
C LYS A 121 5.13 -35.17 18.22
N PRO A 122 5.45 -36.00 19.24
CA PRO A 122 6.56 -35.74 20.17
C PRO A 122 7.91 -35.50 19.49
N THR A 123 8.29 -36.36 18.54
CA THR A 123 9.58 -36.28 17.83
C THR A 123 9.72 -35.00 16.99
N ASN A 124 8.62 -34.55 16.39
CA ASN A 124 8.58 -33.31 15.62
C ASN A 124 8.55 -32.08 16.54
N ALA A 125 7.85 -32.16 17.67
CA ALA A 125 7.75 -31.08 18.64
C ALA A 125 9.11 -30.70 19.23
N ILE A 126 9.89 -31.70 19.69
CA ILE A 126 11.23 -31.46 20.29
C ILE A 126 12.27 -30.94 19.30
N THR A 127 12.03 -31.13 17.99
CA THR A 127 12.95 -30.65 16.93
C THR A 127 12.49 -29.33 16.31
N PHE A 128 11.26 -28.88 16.57
CA PHE A 128 10.72 -27.65 16.03
C PHE A 128 11.31 -26.43 16.77
N GLU A 129 12.15 -25.66 16.06
CA GLU A 129 12.94 -24.54 16.60
C GLU A 129 12.14 -23.60 17.53
N PRO A 130 10.91 -23.16 17.16
CA PRO A 130 10.14 -22.24 18.01
C PRO A 130 9.71 -22.82 19.36
N CYS A 131 9.68 -24.15 19.50
CA CYS A 131 9.23 -24.83 20.72
C CYS A 131 10.37 -25.28 21.64
N LYS A 132 11.63 -25.26 21.17
CA LYS A 132 12.80 -25.76 21.92
C LYS A 132 12.98 -25.09 23.28
N GLU A 133 12.54 -23.84 23.43
CA GLU A 133 12.67 -23.10 24.70
C GLU A 133 11.64 -23.49 25.77
N PHE A 134 10.65 -24.32 25.44
CA PHE A 134 9.57 -24.70 26.37
C PHE A 134 9.72 -26.12 26.95
N TYR A 135 10.69 -26.90 26.47
CA TYR A 135 10.94 -28.28 26.89
C TYR A 135 12.28 -28.46 27.58
#